data_AF-A0A1Y5RUV4-F1
#
_entry.id   AF-A0A1Y5RUV4-F1
#
_cell.length_a   1.000
_cell.length_b   1.000
_cell.length_c   1.000
_cell.angle_alpha   90.00
_cell.angle_beta   90.00
_cell.angle_gamma   90.00
#
_symmetry.space_group_name_H-M   'P 1'
#
loop_
_entity.id
_entity.type
_entity.pdbx_description
1 polymer ?
#
loop_
_entity_poly.entity_id
_entity_poly.type
_entity_poly.pdbx_seq_one_letter_code
_entity_poly.pdbx_strand_id
1 'polypeptide(L)'
;MLLVGYCFGFRSERRLCEEVHLNLAYHWFFHHDLSDPVSNHSTFSKNRHGRFRESKLLRHLFEKTVVRCIADGLVSGQRLAADAGLIEADANKQNSIEKNRFGESCHRKAI
;
A
#
# COMPACT_ATOMS: atom_id res chain seq x y z
N MET A 1 -5.13 -6.85 -8.81
CA MET A 1 -4.02 -7.57 -8.16
C MET A 1 -3.85 -7.24 -6.68
N LEU A 2 -3.62 -5.98 -6.28
CA LEU A 2 -3.28 -5.62 -4.88
C LEU A 2 -4.28 -6.08 -3.80
N LEU A 3 -5.58 -6.16 -4.10
CA LEU A 3 -6.59 -6.63 -3.15
C LEU A 3 -6.31 -8.06 -2.65
N VAL A 4 -5.97 -8.98 -3.56
CA VAL A 4 -5.54 -10.34 -3.21
C VAL A 4 -4.27 -10.30 -2.36
N GLY A 5 -3.34 -9.39 -2.68
CA GLY A 5 -2.16 -9.13 -1.86
C GLY A 5 -2.51 -8.87 -0.40
N TYR A 6 -3.45 -7.96 -0.14
CA TYR A 6 -3.88 -7.61 1.21
C TYR A 6 -4.68 -8.71 1.90
N CYS A 7 -5.60 -9.38 1.19
CA CYS A 7 -6.45 -10.43 1.77
C CYS A 7 -5.66 -11.67 2.18
N PHE A 8 -4.62 -12.04 1.41
CA PHE A 8 -3.83 -13.25 1.64
C PHE A 8 -2.46 -12.97 2.27
N GLY A 9 -2.17 -11.72 2.64
CA GLY A 9 -0.96 -11.35 3.37
C GLY A 9 0.33 -11.34 2.55
N PHE A 10 0.24 -11.20 1.22
CA PHE A 10 1.43 -11.06 0.38
C PHE A 10 2.07 -9.69 0.56
N ARG A 11 3.27 -9.67 1.15
CA ARG A 11 4.03 -8.43 1.42
C ARG A 11 4.86 -7.93 0.23
N SER A 12 5.10 -8.78 -0.76
CA SER A 12 5.91 -8.47 -1.94
C SER A 12 5.04 -8.41 -3.19
N GLU A 13 5.05 -7.27 -3.87
CA GLU A 13 4.38 -7.08 -5.16
C GLU A 13 4.95 -8.01 -6.24
N ARG A 14 6.24 -8.35 -6.17
CA ARG A 14 6.88 -9.32 -7.07
C ARG A 14 6.31 -10.72 -6.86
N ARG A 15 6.25 -11.15 -5.59
CA ARG A 15 5.63 -12.43 -5.23
C ARG A 15 4.17 -12.48 -5.63
N LEU A 16 3.43 -11.37 -5.45
CA LEU A 16 2.04 -11.28 -5.91
C LEU A 16 1.92 -11.50 -7.43
N CYS A 17 2.81 -10.92 -8.24
CA CYS A 17 2.82 -11.17 -9.68
C CYS A 17 3.11 -12.65 -10.02
N GLU A 18 4.04 -13.29 -9.30
CA GLU A 18 4.36 -14.72 -9.46
C GLU A 18 3.17 -15.62 -9.09
N GLU A 19 2.53 -15.35 -7.96
CA GLU A 19 1.35 -16.09 -7.49
C GLU A 19 0.18 -15.94 -8.46
N VAL A 20 -0.04 -14.75 -9.02
CA VAL A 20 -1.08 -14.56 -10.05
C VAL A 20 -0.75 -15.31 -11.31
N HIS A 21 0.52 -15.37 -11.73
CA HIS A 21 0.92 -16.11 -12.92
C HIS A 21 0.65 -17.62 -12.82
N LEU A 22 0.73 -18.18 -11.61
CA LEU A 22 0.59 -19.63 -11.38
C LEU A 22 -0.84 -20.03 -10.97
N ASN A 23 -1.65 -19.10 -10.47
CA ASN A 23 -2.93 -19.40 -9.87
C ASN A 23 -4.11 -19.00 -10.77
N LEU A 24 -4.78 -20.02 -11.32
CA LEU A 24 -5.93 -19.85 -12.20
C LEU A 24 -7.11 -19.13 -11.53
N ALA A 25 -7.29 -19.29 -10.22
CA ALA A 25 -8.36 -18.61 -9.48
C ALA A 25 -8.12 -17.08 -9.45
N TYR A 26 -6.86 -16.64 -9.41
CA TYR A 26 -6.52 -15.23 -9.49
C TYR A 26 -6.71 -14.66 -10.90
N HIS A 27 -6.41 -15.42 -11.96
CA HIS A 27 -6.76 -15.04 -13.33
C HIS A 27 -8.26 -14.83 -13.49
N TRP A 28 -9.08 -15.79 -13.01
CA TRP A 28 -10.53 -15.66 -13.01
C TRP A 28 -11.00 -14.42 -12.26
N PHE A 29 -10.47 -14.17 -11.05
CA PHE A 29 -10.86 -13.00 -10.25
C PHE A 29 -10.53 -11.66 -10.92
N PHE A 30 -9.37 -11.57 -11.57
CA PHE A 30 -8.97 -10.35 -12.29
C PHE A 30 -9.54 -10.23 -13.70
N HIS A 31 -10.32 -11.21 -14.15
CA HIS A 31 -10.82 -11.29 -15.52
C HIS A 31 -9.66 -11.20 -16.55
N HIS A 32 -8.55 -11.86 -16.25
CA HIS A 32 -7.42 -12.01 -17.15
C HIS A 32 -7.55 -13.31 -17.92
N ASP A 33 -7.36 -13.28 -19.24
CA ASP A 33 -7.19 -14.50 -20.00
C ASP A 33 -5.89 -15.21 -19.62
N LEU A 34 -5.80 -16.52 -19.84
CA LEU A 34 -4.54 -17.27 -19.60
C LEU A 34 -3.38 -16.76 -20.45
N SER A 35 -3.71 -16.23 -21.62
CA SER A 35 -2.73 -15.71 -22.59
C SER A 35 -2.30 -14.28 -22.26
N ASP A 36 -3.00 -13.59 -21.38
CA ASP A 36 -2.71 -12.20 -21.08
C ASP A 36 -1.48 -12.08 -20.17
N PRO A 37 -0.56 -11.16 -20.49
CA PRO A 37 0.59 -10.93 -19.64
C PRO A 37 0.15 -10.35 -18.29
N VAL A 38 0.66 -10.95 -17.21
CA VAL A 38 0.49 -10.39 -15.87
C VAL A 38 1.21 -9.05 -15.77
N SER A 39 0.54 -8.05 -15.20
CA SER A 39 1.12 -6.72 -15.05
C SER A 39 2.43 -6.75 -14.25
N ASN A 40 3.42 -5.98 -14.70
CA ASN A 40 4.74 -5.93 -14.05
C ASN A 40 4.62 -5.23 -12.68
N HIS A 41 5.25 -5.81 -11.65
CA HIS A 41 5.30 -5.25 -10.29
C HIS A 41 5.75 -3.77 -10.24
N SER A 42 6.65 -3.35 -11.14
CA SER A 42 7.14 -1.96 -11.20
C SER A 42 6.03 -0.95 -11.51
N THR A 43 4.94 -1.39 -12.14
CA THR A 43 3.76 -0.56 -12.41
C THR A 43 3.11 -0.08 -11.12
N PHE A 44 3.07 -0.90 -10.06
CA PHE A 44 2.51 -0.51 -8.77
C PHE A 44 3.33 0.62 -8.12
N SER A 45 4.65 0.48 -8.09
CA SER A 45 5.56 1.50 -7.57
C SER A 45 5.50 2.81 -8.37
N LYS A 46 5.51 2.74 -9.71
CA LYS A 46 5.38 3.93 -10.59
C LYS A 46 4.04 4.65 -10.39
N ASN A 47 2.95 3.91 -10.18
CA ASN A 47 1.65 4.49 -9.90
C ASN A 47 1.62 5.17 -8.52
N ARG A 48 2.17 4.52 -7.49
CA ARG A 48 2.20 5.04 -6.10
C ARG A 48 3.07 6.29 -5.97
N HIS A 49 4.30 6.24 -6.49
CA HIS A 49 5.30 7.30 -6.27
C HIS A 49 5.39 8.31 -7.41
N GLY A 50 4.95 7.95 -8.61
CA GLY A 50 4.91 8.85 -9.77
C GLY A 50 3.50 9.36 -10.01
N ARG A 51 2.70 8.58 -10.74
CA ARG A 51 1.47 9.04 -11.39
C ARG A 51 0.41 9.60 -10.44
N PHE A 52 0.26 9.03 -9.24
CA PHE A 52 -0.81 9.42 -8.32
C PHE A 52 -0.34 10.17 -7.08
N ARG A 53 0.97 10.34 -6.89
CA ARG A 53 1.55 10.90 -5.66
C ARG A 53 0.96 12.26 -5.30
N GLU A 54 0.87 13.17 -6.28
CA GLU A 54 0.37 14.54 -6.09
C GLU A 54 -1.13 14.68 -6.35
N SER A 55 -1.79 13.64 -6.86
CA SER A 55 -3.17 13.72 -7.36
C SER A 55 -4.25 13.77 -6.29
N LYS A 56 -3.91 13.51 -5.01
CA LYS A 56 -4.85 13.24 -3.89
C LYS A 56 -5.91 12.17 -4.19
N LEU A 57 -5.85 11.47 -5.32
CA LEU A 57 -6.87 10.55 -5.80
C LEU A 57 -7.06 9.37 -4.84
N LEU A 58 -5.96 8.79 -4.36
CA LEU A 58 -6.01 7.71 -3.38
C LEU A 58 -6.67 8.15 -2.07
N ARG A 59 -6.43 9.39 -1.65
CA ARG A 59 -7.07 9.97 -0.47
C ARG A 59 -8.58 10.09 -0.67
N HIS A 60 -9.00 10.67 -1.80
CA HIS A 60 -10.41 10.83 -2.10
C HIS A 60 -11.15 9.49 -2.20
N LEU A 61 -10.55 8.51 -2.86
CA LEU A 61 -11.10 7.15 -2.95
C LEU A 61 -11.27 6.53 -1.56
N PHE A 62 -10.24 6.61 -0.72
CA PHE A 62 -10.30 6.09 0.64
C PHE A 62 -11.42 6.75 1.46
N GLU A 63 -11.49 8.08 1.46
CA GLU A 63 -12.53 8.82 2.17
C GLU A 63 -13.93 8.44 1.69
N LYS A 64 -14.14 8.33 0.37
CA LYS A 64 -15.42 7.90 -0.20
C LYS A 64 -15.83 6.50 0.26
N THR A 65 -14.88 5.56 0.27
CA THR A 65 -15.13 4.19 0.75
C THR A 65 -15.48 4.19 2.24
N VAL A 66 -14.76 4.94 3.07
CA VAL A 66 -15.04 5.03 4.51
C VAL A 66 -16.42 5.65 4.76
N VAL A 67 -16.77 6.74 4.07
CA VAL A 67 -18.11 7.35 4.16
C VAL A 67 -19.19 6.34 3.81
N ARG A 68 -18.97 5.50 2.79
CA ARG A 68 -19.92 4.45 2.44
C ARG A 68 -20.03 3.38 3.54
N CYS A 69 -18.91 2.93 4.09
CA CYS A 69 -18.91 1.96 5.20
C CYS A 69 -19.64 2.49 6.45
N ILE A 70 -19.54 3.79 6.74
CA ILE A 70 -20.29 4.44 7.83
C ILE A 70 -21.78 4.42 7.52
N ALA A 71 -22.17 4.81 6.30
CA ALA A 71 -23.56 4.81 5.87
C ALA A 71 -24.20 3.41 5.92
N ASP A 72 -23.43 2.37 5.60
CA ASP A 72 -23.85 0.97 5.64
C ASP A 72 -23.74 0.34 7.05
N GLY A 73 -23.36 1.12 8.07
CA GLY A 73 -23.28 0.65 9.47
C GLY A 73 -22.08 -0.26 9.79
N LEU A 74 -21.11 -0.39 8.87
CA LEU A 74 -19.92 -1.22 9.04
C LEU A 74 -18.86 -0.58 9.94
N VAL A 75 -18.90 0.75 10.12
CA VAL A 75 -17.95 1.52 10.92
C VAL A 75 -18.71 2.45 11.86
N SER A 76 -18.55 2.29 13.18
CA SER A 76 -19.22 3.15 14.18
C SER A 76 -18.38 4.33 14.68
N GLY A 77 -17.07 4.33 14.43
CA GLY A 77 -16.15 5.38 14.91
C GLY A 77 -15.87 5.40 16.41
N GLN A 78 -16.42 4.45 17.19
CA GLN A 78 -16.28 4.42 18.66
C GLN A 78 -14.94 3.87 19.15
N ARG A 79 -14.23 3.09 18.32
CA ARG A 79 -12.96 2.44 18.66
C ARG A 79 -11.99 2.59 17.50
N LEU A 80 -10.76 2.97 17.82
CA LEU A 80 -9.64 3.02 16.89
C LEU A 80 -8.63 1.95 17.28
N ALA A 81 -8.30 1.07 16.34
CA ALA A 81 -7.16 0.17 16.45
C ALA A 81 -6.12 0.62 15.42
N ALA A 82 -4.89 0.85 15.87
CA ALA A 82 -3.76 1.16 15.02
C ALA A 82 -2.64 0.16 15.31
N ASP A 83 -2.12 -0.48 14.27
CA ASP A 83 -0.95 -1.35 14.34
C ASP A 83 0.28 -0.54 13.89
N ALA A 84 1.38 -0.65 14.62
CA ALA A 84 2.61 0.07 14.34
C ALA A 84 3.79 -0.91 14.30
N GLY A 85 4.63 -0.78 13.27
CA GLY A 85 5.89 -1.52 13.21
C GLY A 85 6.95 -0.90 14.13
N LEU A 86 7.79 -1.74 14.75
CA LEU A 86 9.02 -1.26 15.40
C LEU A 86 10.00 -0.79 14.32
N ILE A 87 10.45 0.45 14.44
CA ILE A 87 11.55 1.00 13.64
C ILE A 87 12.78 1.03 14.55
N GLU A 88 13.87 0.38 14.12
CA GLU A 88 15.13 0.45 14.83
C GLU A 88 15.65 1.90 14.86
N ALA A 89 16.03 2.37 16.05
CA ALA A 89 16.61 3.68 16.22
C ALA A 89 18.04 3.69 15.65
N ASP A 90 18.29 4.61 14.73
CA ASP A 90 19.64 4.89 14.23
C ASP A 90 20.33 5.88 15.16
N ALA A 91 21.13 5.34 16.09
CA ALA A 91 21.86 6.11 17.09
C ALA A 91 23.25 6.57 16.62
N ASN A 92 23.60 6.38 15.34
CA ASN A 92 24.90 6.79 14.82
C ASN A 92 24.99 8.32 14.77
N LYS A 93 25.94 8.91 15.52
CA LYS A 93 26.17 10.37 15.55
C LYS A 93 26.48 10.96 14.16
N GLN A 94 27.06 10.19 13.24
CA GLN A 94 27.33 10.66 11.87
C GLN A 94 26.05 10.85 11.06
N ASN A 95 24.97 10.14 11.40
CA ASN A 95 23.65 10.28 10.80
C ASN A 95 22.77 11.26 11.59
N SER A 96 23.34 12.01 12.54
CA SER A 96 22.58 12.98 13.33
C SER A 96 22.14 14.15 12.46
N ILE A 97 20.92 14.61 12.71
CA ILE A 97 20.29 15.69 11.96
C ILE A 97 20.11 16.85 12.90
N GLU A 98 20.44 18.05 12.44
CA GLU A 98 20.23 19.26 13.21
C GLU A 98 18.77 19.38 13.65
N LYS A 99 18.55 19.87 14.88
CA LYS A 99 17.22 19.94 15.51
C LYS A 99 16.17 20.65 14.65
N ASN A 100 16.60 21.63 13.85
CA ASN A 100 15.72 22.40 12.95
C ASN A 100 15.29 21.63 11.68
N ARG A 101 15.95 20.52 11.33
CA ARG A 101 15.67 19.70 10.13
C ARG A 101 14.99 18.35 10.46
N PHE A 102 14.61 18.14 11.72
CA PHE A 102 14.10 16.85 12.20
C PHE A 102 12.78 16.43 11.52
N GLY A 103 11.89 17.39 11.23
CA GLY A 103 10.60 17.12 10.59
C GLY A 103 10.70 16.62 9.13
N GLU A 104 11.74 17.04 8.40
CA GLU A 104 11.94 16.68 6.99
C GLU A 104 12.51 15.27 6.81
N SER A 105 13.21 14.75 7.83
CA SER A 105 13.89 13.46 7.75
C SER A 105 12.97 12.27 7.95
N CYS A 106 11.89 12.42 8.71
CA CYS A 106 11.03 11.31 9.12
C CYS A 106 10.39 10.60 7.91
N HIS A 107 10.14 11.34 6.82
CA HIS A 107 9.57 10.80 5.59
C HIS A 107 10.48 9.85 4.80
N ARG A 108 11.80 9.82 5.06
CA ARG A 108 12.75 9.02 4.28
C ARG A 108 12.90 7.57 4.74
N LYS A 109 12.52 7.24 5.98
CA LYS A 109 12.64 5.87 6.53
C LYS A 109 11.33 5.08 6.56
N ALA A 110 10.23 5.65 6.06
CA ALA A 110 8.89 5.09 6.16
C ALA A 110 8.34 4.48 4.85
N ILE A 111 9.20 4.18 3.87
CA ILE A 111 8.83 3.45 2.64
C ILE A 111 9.59 2.13 2.61
#